data_AF-A0A2E9XJQ7-F1
#
_entry.id   AF-A0A2E9XJQ7-F1
#
_cell.length_a   1.000
_cell.length_b   1.000
_cell.length_c   1.000
_cell.angle_alpha   90.00
_cell.angle_beta   90.00
_cell.angle_gamma   90.00
#
_symmetry.space_group_name_H-M   'P 1'
#
loop_
_entity.id
_entity.type
_entity.pdbx_description
1 polymer ?
#
loop_
_entity_poly.entity_id
_entity_poly.type
_entity_poly.pdbx_seq_one_letter_code
_entity_poly.pdbx_strand_id
1 'polypeptide(L)'
;MDALISNFIIWLPDTYQIVTQPLEQQKLWLVSGLMTFSIFSTVICLLISRWWQSQLYNPGGFQKEFHNLRLNNRLTQGLVLSAILGVVLIRDSFMLVQLLLVPLLISGISLVHWTVQQMRLSSGCLVIMYVALLMFSPIFPFMIACLGAVDSQCRLRLKLESNFEPPPK
;
A
#
# COMPACT_ATOMS: atom_id res chain seq x y z
N MET A 1 17.13 -6.65 -35.43
CA MET A 1 15.67 -6.89 -35.28
C MET A 1 15.38 -7.70 -34.02
N ASP A 2 16.24 -8.66 -33.69
CA ASP A 2 16.12 -9.55 -32.52
C ASP A 2 16.16 -8.84 -31.16
N ALA A 3 16.94 -7.75 -31.05
CA ALA A 3 17.01 -6.94 -29.81
C ALA A 3 15.76 -6.08 -29.56
N LEU A 4 15.01 -5.69 -30.61
CA LEU A 4 13.75 -4.97 -30.46
C LEU A 4 12.61 -5.92 -30.10
N ILE A 5 12.65 -7.15 -30.60
CA ILE A 5 11.72 -8.23 -30.24
C ILE A 5 11.97 -8.68 -28.79
N SER A 6 13.23 -8.84 -28.39
CA SER A 6 13.60 -9.18 -27.00
C SER A 6 13.14 -8.14 -25.99
N ASN A 7 13.32 -6.83 -26.27
CA ASN A 7 12.87 -5.77 -25.37
C ASN A 7 11.33 -5.63 -25.30
N PHE A 8 10.62 -6.00 -26.36
CA PHE A 8 9.15 -6.03 -26.37
C PHE A 8 8.60 -7.25 -25.59
N ILE A 9 9.31 -8.38 -25.61
CA ILE A 9 8.98 -9.61 -24.88
C ILE A 9 9.17 -9.47 -23.36
N ILE A 10 10.03 -8.55 -22.88
CA ILE A 10 10.28 -8.30 -21.45
C ILE A 10 9.01 -7.82 -20.69
N TRP A 11 7.97 -7.35 -21.39
CA TRP A 11 6.72 -6.90 -20.76
C TRP A 11 5.61 -7.96 -20.74
N LEU A 12 5.76 -9.09 -21.45
CA LEU A 12 4.95 -10.25 -21.12
C LEU A 12 5.59 -10.93 -19.91
N PRO A 13 4.84 -11.21 -18.82
CA PRO A 13 5.35 -12.12 -17.80
C PRO A 13 5.76 -13.42 -18.50
N ASP A 14 6.80 -14.08 -18.03
CA ASP A 14 7.29 -15.36 -18.56
C ASP A 14 6.23 -16.47 -18.40
N THR A 15 5.10 -16.37 -19.10
CA THR A 15 3.98 -17.32 -19.06
C THR A 15 4.44 -18.70 -19.52
N TYR A 16 5.47 -18.73 -20.38
CA TYR A 16 6.15 -19.97 -20.77
C TYR A 16 6.74 -20.70 -19.57
N GLN A 17 7.36 -20.00 -18.60
CA GLN A 17 7.87 -20.62 -17.39
C GLN A 17 6.74 -21.27 -16.60
N ILE A 18 5.61 -20.57 -16.43
CA ILE A 18 4.44 -21.10 -15.69
C ILE A 18 3.94 -22.39 -16.34
N VAL A 19 3.75 -22.41 -17.67
CA VAL A 19 3.24 -23.57 -18.41
C VAL A 19 4.23 -24.75 -18.36
N THR A 20 5.53 -24.49 -18.23
CA THR A 20 6.56 -25.55 -18.09
C THR A 20 6.73 -26.08 -16.67
N GLN A 21 6.17 -25.43 -15.65
CA GLN A 21 6.24 -25.90 -14.25
C GLN A 21 5.33 -27.12 -14.02
N PRO A 22 5.61 -27.95 -13.00
CA PRO A 22 4.71 -29.03 -12.61
C PRO A 22 3.29 -28.52 -12.36
N LEU A 23 2.28 -29.31 -12.75
CA LEU A 23 0.86 -28.95 -12.61
C LEU A 23 0.50 -28.54 -11.18
N GLU A 24 1.09 -29.18 -10.17
CA GLU A 24 0.88 -28.85 -8.76
C GLU A 24 1.39 -27.44 -8.41
N GLN A 25 2.53 -27.01 -8.98
CA GLN A 25 3.05 -25.66 -8.78
C GLN A 25 2.17 -24.61 -9.48
N GLN A 26 1.67 -24.92 -10.68
CA GLN A 26 0.73 -24.05 -11.40
C GLN A 26 -0.56 -23.82 -10.60
N LYS A 27 -1.15 -24.89 -10.05
CA LYS A 27 -2.32 -24.81 -9.17
C LYS A 27 -2.04 -23.93 -7.96
N LEU A 28 -0.87 -24.08 -7.34
CA LEU A 28 -0.48 -23.28 -6.18
C LEU A 28 -0.43 -21.78 -6.51
N TRP A 29 0.22 -21.40 -7.62
CA TRP A 29 0.26 -20.00 -8.08
C TRP A 29 -1.12 -19.43 -8.38
N LEU A 30 -1.99 -20.21 -9.04
CA LEU A 30 -3.36 -19.79 -9.33
C LEU A 30 -4.18 -19.58 -8.06
N VAL A 31 -4.13 -20.51 -7.12
CA VAL A 31 -4.86 -20.42 -5.85
C VAL A 31 -4.36 -19.25 -5.01
N SER A 32 -3.04 -19.07 -4.90
CA SER A 32 -2.46 -17.90 -4.22
C SER A 32 -2.89 -16.61 -4.91
N GLY A 33 -2.81 -16.55 -6.25
CA GLY A 33 -3.28 -15.44 -7.08
C GLY A 33 -4.71 -15.01 -6.76
N LEU A 34 -5.63 -15.97 -6.83
CA LEU A 34 -7.05 -15.76 -6.55
C LEU A 34 -7.31 -15.35 -5.11
N MET A 35 -6.59 -15.95 -4.15
CA MET A 35 -6.73 -15.61 -2.73
C MET A 35 -6.32 -14.16 -2.45
N THR A 36 -5.15 -13.75 -2.95
CA THR A 36 -4.68 -12.37 -2.81
C THR A 36 -5.62 -11.39 -3.51
N PHE A 37 -6.05 -11.68 -4.74
CA PHE A 37 -7.03 -10.86 -5.45
C PHE A 37 -8.34 -10.70 -4.64
N SER A 38 -8.82 -11.78 -4.03
CA SER A 38 -10.04 -11.77 -3.21
C SER A 38 -9.89 -10.91 -1.96
N ILE A 39 -8.73 -11.00 -1.28
CA ILE A 39 -8.42 -10.17 -0.10
C ILE A 39 -8.37 -8.69 -0.49
N PHE A 40 -7.64 -8.35 -1.55
CA PHE A 40 -7.58 -6.97 -2.05
C PHE A 40 -8.95 -6.43 -2.45
N SER A 41 -9.73 -7.22 -3.19
CA SER A 41 -11.09 -6.86 -3.60
C SER A 41 -11.98 -6.61 -2.40
N THR A 42 -11.88 -7.43 -1.36
CA THR A 42 -12.63 -7.26 -0.10
C THR A 42 -12.27 -5.93 0.58
N VAL A 43 -10.98 -5.62 0.70
CA VAL A 43 -10.52 -4.34 1.30
C VAL A 43 -11.03 -3.15 0.51
N ILE A 44 -10.94 -3.19 -0.83
CA ILE A 44 -11.43 -2.12 -1.71
C ILE A 44 -12.95 -1.95 -1.56
N CYS A 45 -13.70 -3.06 -1.59
CA CYS A 45 -15.15 -3.03 -1.40
C CYS A 45 -15.53 -2.42 -0.04
N LEU A 46 -14.82 -2.74 1.03
CA LEU A 46 -15.06 -2.14 2.36
C LEU A 46 -14.78 -0.64 2.38
N LEU A 47 -13.69 -0.19 1.75
CA LEU A 47 -13.37 1.25 1.65
C LEU A 47 -14.43 2.01 0.85
N ILE A 48 -14.87 1.47 -0.29
CA ILE A 48 -15.94 2.06 -1.10
C ILE A 48 -17.25 2.08 -0.33
N SER A 49 -17.59 0.99 0.35
CA SER A 49 -18.80 0.90 1.17
C SER A 49 -18.80 1.96 2.27
N ARG A 50 -17.67 2.14 2.97
CA ARG A 50 -17.55 3.18 4.00
C ARG A 50 -17.59 4.58 3.40
N TRP A 51 -16.99 4.79 2.24
CA TRP A 51 -17.06 6.06 1.51
C TRP A 51 -18.51 6.40 1.14
N TRP A 52 -19.24 5.49 0.49
CA TRP A 52 -20.66 5.66 0.16
C TRP A 52 -21.52 5.90 1.39
N GLN A 53 -21.29 5.15 2.47
CA GLN A 53 -22.00 5.37 3.73
C GLN A 53 -21.78 6.79 4.27
N SER A 54 -20.55 7.31 4.19
CA SER A 54 -20.28 8.69 4.61
C SER A 54 -20.98 9.70 3.72
N GLN A 55 -21.05 9.49 2.41
CA GLN A 55 -21.74 10.42 1.51
C GLN A 55 -23.24 10.53 1.81
N LEU A 56 -23.90 9.44 2.23
CA LEU A 56 -25.33 9.44 2.54
C LEU A 56 -25.66 9.91 3.96
N TYR A 57 -24.90 9.45 4.96
CA TYR A 57 -25.29 9.60 6.36
C TYR A 57 -24.38 10.52 7.19
N ASN A 58 -23.14 10.77 6.74
CA ASN A 58 -22.17 11.60 7.46
C ASN A 58 -21.19 12.25 6.47
N PRO A 59 -21.63 13.30 5.74
CA PRO A 59 -20.86 13.86 4.63
C PRO A 59 -19.47 14.32 5.09
N GLY A 60 -18.43 13.85 4.40
CA GLY A 60 -17.02 14.08 4.77
C GLY A 60 -16.48 13.21 5.90
N GLY A 61 -17.30 12.32 6.49
CA GLY A 61 -16.90 11.41 7.57
C GLY A 61 -15.75 10.47 7.17
N PHE A 62 -15.81 9.91 5.95
CA PHE A 62 -14.75 9.02 5.46
C PHE A 62 -13.41 9.74 5.34
N GLN A 63 -13.38 10.99 4.89
CA GLN A 63 -12.14 11.77 4.81
C GLN A 63 -11.49 11.90 6.19
N LYS A 64 -12.28 12.27 7.22
CA LYS A 64 -11.77 12.38 8.60
C LYS A 64 -11.26 11.04 9.13
N GLU A 65 -11.98 9.96 8.88
CA GLU A 65 -11.58 8.62 9.32
C GLU A 65 -10.32 8.14 8.61
N PHE A 66 -10.25 8.33 7.29
CA PHE A 66 -9.09 7.97 6.49
C PHE A 66 -7.88 8.79 6.93
N HIS A 67 -8.00 10.11 7.06
CA HIS A 67 -6.93 10.99 7.54
C HIS A 67 -6.43 10.66 8.96
N ASN A 68 -7.25 9.98 9.77
CA ASN A 68 -6.88 9.50 11.11
C ASN A 68 -6.49 8.01 11.13
N LEU A 69 -6.57 7.32 10.00
CA LEU A 69 -6.19 5.92 9.90
C LEU A 69 -4.69 5.81 10.15
N ARG A 70 -4.34 5.14 11.24
CA ARG A 70 -2.98 4.84 11.66
C ARG A 70 -2.95 3.45 12.26
N LEU A 71 -1.96 2.66 11.88
CA LEU A 71 -1.78 1.34 12.47
C LEU A 71 -1.29 1.45 13.91
N ASN A 72 -1.75 0.55 14.77
CA ASN A 72 -1.19 0.39 16.11
C ASN A 72 0.30 -0.01 16.01
N ASN A 73 1.16 0.54 16.88
CA ASN A 73 2.59 0.24 16.92
C ASN A 73 2.89 -1.26 16.97
N ARG A 74 2.14 -2.05 17.76
CA ARG A 74 2.33 -3.50 17.87
C ARG A 74 2.00 -4.22 16.56
N LEU A 75 0.92 -3.82 15.90
CA LEU A 75 0.53 -4.36 14.59
C LEU A 75 1.58 -4.01 13.53
N THR A 76 2.07 -2.76 13.54
CA THR A 76 3.11 -2.31 12.62
C THR A 76 4.40 -3.10 12.80
N GLN A 77 4.86 -3.29 14.05
CA GLN A 77 6.02 -4.13 14.36
C GLN A 77 5.81 -5.56 13.90
N GLY A 78 4.65 -6.15 14.19
CA GLY A 78 4.31 -7.51 13.75
C GLY A 78 4.35 -7.66 12.24
N LEU A 79 3.79 -6.71 11.49
CA LEU A 79 3.79 -6.74 10.02
C LEU A 79 5.20 -6.58 9.44
N VAL A 80 6.00 -5.64 9.96
CA VAL A 80 7.39 -5.43 9.51
C VAL A 80 8.25 -6.66 9.81
N LEU A 81 8.15 -7.21 11.03
CA LEU A 81 8.87 -8.42 11.41
C LEU A 81 8.45 -9.62 10.56
N SER A 82 7.15 -9.79 10.33
CA SER A 82 6.63 -10.88 9.48
C SER A 82 7.10 -10.73 8.03
N ALA A 83 7.18 -9.51 7.51
CA ALA A 83 7.69 -9.25 6.16
C ALA A 83 9.19 -9.60 6.07
N ILE A 84 9.99 -9.19 7.05
CA ILE A 84 11.43 -9.52 7.12
C ILE A 84 11.63 -11.04 7.23
N LEU A 85 10.91 -11.70 8.15
CA LEU A 85 10.99 -13.14 8.32
C LEU A 85 10.53 -13.89 7.06
N GLY A 86 9.52 -13.39 6.35
CA GLY A 86 9.08 -13.92 5.07
C GLY A 86 10.19 -13.90 4.03
N VAL A 87 10.90 -12.77 3.88
CA VAL A 87 12.04 -12.65 2.95
C VAL A 87 13.19 -13.59 3.33
N VAL A 88 13.48 -13.74 4.63
CA VAL A 88 14.65 -14.50 5.11
C VAL A 88 14.40 -16.00 5.14
N LEU A 89 13.21 -16.45 5.56
CA LEU A 89 12.93 -17.84 5.88
C LEU A 89 12.13 -18.58 4.80
N ILE A 90 11.35 -17.87 3.99
CA ILE A 90 10.42 -18.48 3.04
C ILE A 90 10.93 -18.22 1.61
N ARG A 91 11.24 -19.30 0.89
CA ARG A 91 11.54 -19.25 -0.54
C ARG A 91 10.27 -18.82 -1.29
N ASP A 92 10.44 -17.95 -2.30
CA ASP A 92 9.34 -17.41 -3.12
C ASP A 92 8.26 -16.61 -2.33
N SER A 93 8.67 -15.95 -1.25
CA SER A 93 7.79 -15.19 -0.35
C SER A 93 7.30 -13.84 -0.88
N PHE A 94 7.66 -13.48 -2.11
CA PHE A 94 7.38 -12.17 -2.71
C PHE A 94 5.91 -11.74 -2.53
N MET A 95 4.99 -12.66 -2.82
CA MET A 95 3.56 -12.42 -2.75
C MET A 95 3.03 -12.24 -1.32
N LEU A 96 3.56 -13.01 -0.37
CA LEU A 96 3.22 -12.89 1.05
C LEU A 96 3.73 -11.56 1.61
N VAL A 97 4.97 -11.20 1.29
CA VAL A 97 5.57 -9.93 1.71
C VAL A 97 4.77 -8.77 1.14
N GLN A 98 4.43 -8.81 -0.16
CA GLN A 98 3.62 -7.77 -0.78
C GLN A 98 2.25 -7.62 -0.10
N LEU A 99 1.60 -8.73 0.28
CA LEU A 99 0.34 -8.70 1.02
C LEU A 99 0.50 -8.08 2.42
N LEU A 100 1.59 -8.40 3.13
CA LEU A 100 1.90 -7.83 4.44
C LEU A 100 2.18 -6.33 4.38
N LEU A 101 2.66 -5.82 3.24
CA LEU A 101 2.89 -4.39 3.05
C LEU A 101 1.61 -3.58 2.79
N VAL A 102 0.51 -4.21 2.36
CA VAL A 102 -0.73 -3.50 1.99
C VAL A 102 -1.28 -2.62 3.12
N PRO A 103 -1.41 -3.10 4.37
CA PRO A 103 -1.92 -2.25 5.46
C PRO A 103 -0.99 -1.06 5.73
N LEU A 104 0.33 -1.25 5.59
CA LEU A 104 1.32 -0.19 5.77
C LEU A 104 1.23 0.83 4.65
N LEU A 105 1.03 0.37 3.40
CA LEU A 105 0.80 1.23 2.25
C LEU A 105 -0.46 2.07 2.44
N ILE A 106 -1.56 1.48 2.88
CA ILE A 106 -2.81 2.21 3.16
C ILE A 106 -2.57 3.26 4.26
N SER A 107 -1.84 2.92 5.33
CA SER A 107 -1.46 3.87 6.38
C SER A 107 -0.54 4.99 5.89
N GLY A 108 0.34 4.70 4.92
CA GLY A 108 1.21 5.69 4.30
C GLY A 108 0.44 6.64 3.39
N ILE A 109 -0.46 6.11 2.56
CA ILE A 109 -1.35 6.92 1.72
C ILE A 109 -2.21 7.84 2.59
N SER A 110 -2.77 7.31 3.69
CA SER A 110 -3.57 8.11 4.60
C SER A 110 -2.78 9.25 5.25
N LEU A 111 -1.49 9.03 5.53
CA LEU A 111 -0.60 10.09 6.02
C LEU A 111 -0.42 11.18 4.98
N VAL A 112 -0.17 10.83 3.71
CA VAL A 112 0.00 11.83 2.65
C VAL A 112 -1.27 12.67 2.47
N HIS A 113 -2.44 12.03 2.46
CA HIS A 113 -3.73 12.73 2.40
C HIS A 113 -3.93 13.70 3.56
N TRP A 114 -3.60 13.28 4.79
CA TRP A 114 -3.61 14.16 5.95
C TRP A 114 -2.60 15.31 5.82
N THR A 115 -1.37 15.04 5.36
CA THR A 115 -0.32 16.04 5.20
C THR A 115 -0.70 17.10 4.17
N VAL A 116 -1.26 16.72 3.02
CA VAL A 116 -1.74 17.65 2.00
C VAL A 116 -2.76 18.62 2.59
N GLN A 117 -3.69 18.11 3.42
CA GLN A 117 -4.71 18.94 4.06
C GLN A 117 -4.13 19.86 5.14
N GLN A 118 -3.26 19.36 6.02
CA GLN A 118 -2.71 20.15 7.12
C GLN A 118 -1.71 21.21 6.64
N MET A 119 -0.90 20.89 5.64
CA MET A 119 0.06 21.81 5.05
C MET A 119 -0.55 22.70 3.95
N ARG A 120 -1.87 22.61 3.71
CA ARG A 120 -2.61 23.36 2.68
C ARG A 120 -1.97 23.24 1.28
N LEU A 121 -1.47 22.06 0.95
CA LEU A 121 -0.86 21.79 -0.35
C LEU A 121 -1.94 21.63 -1.43
N SER A 122 -1.57 21.85 -2.69
CA SER A 122 -2.47 21.64 -3.83
C SER A 122 -2.87 20.18 -3.96
N SER A 123 -4.14 19.93 -4.34
CA SER A 123 -4.65 18.59 -4.66
C SER A 123 -3.87 17.91 -5.80
N GLY A 124 -3.12 18.67 -6.62
CA GLY A 124 -2.21 18.12 -7.63
C GLY A 124 -1.11 17.23 -7.03
N CYS A 125 -0.73 17.43 -5.76
CA CYS A 125 0.21 16.56 -5.06
C CYS A 125 -0.31 15.12 -4.94
N LEU A 126 -1.62 14.96 -4.69
CA LEU A 126 -2.24 13.63 -4.62
C LEU A 126 -2.26 12.95 -5.99
N VAL A 127 -2.51 13.70 -7.06
CA VAL A 127 -2.46 13.17 -8.43
C VAL A 127 -1.05 12.66 -8.74
N ILE A 128 -0.02 13.44 -8.44
CA ILE A 128 1.38 13.03 -8.62
C ILE A 128 1.69 11.78 -7.80
N MET A 129 1.25 11.71 -6.54
CA MET A 129 1.44 10.52 -5.70
C MET A 129 0.83 9.26 -6.34
N TYR A 130 -0.42 9.32 -6.82
CA TYR A 130 -1.08 8.17 -7.44
C TYR A 130 -0.43 7.76 -8.76
N VAL A 131 -0.03 8.73 -9.59
CA VAL A 131 0.74 8.44 -10.82
C VAL A 131 2.07 7.79 -10.48
N ALA A 132 2.78 8.29 -9.47
CA ALA A 132 4.05 7.73 -9.03
C ALA A 132 3.91 6.32 -8.43
N LEU A 133 2.82 6.04 -7.70
CA LEU A 133 2.50 4.69 -7.20
C LEU A 133 2.40 3.67 -8.33
N LEU A 134 1.86 4.06 -9.49
CA LEU A 134 1.72 3.18 -10.66
C LEU A 134 3.01 3.11 -11.49
N MET A 135 3.62 4.26 -11.81
CA MET A 135 4.77 4.33 -12.71
C MET A 135 6.07 3.81 -12.08
N PHE A 136 6.28 4.02 -10.78
CA PHE A 136 7.51 3.64 -10.07
C PHE A 136 7.30 2.40 -9.18
N SER A 137 6.33 1.55 -9.54
CA SER A 137 6.13 0.26 -8.88
C SER A 137 7.30 -0.70 -9.20
N PRO A 138 7.85 -1.44 -8.23
CA PRO A 138 7.36 -1.60 -6.85
C PRO A 138 7.98 -0.63 -5.81
N ILE A 139 8.95 0.19 -6.21
CA ILE A 139 9.79 0.98 -5.30
C ILE A 139 9.00 2.08 -4.58
N PHE A 140 8.19 2.85 -5.30
CA PHE A 140 7.44 3.96 -4.71
C PHE A 140 6.33 3.49 -3.74
N PRO A 141 5.53 2.46 -4.06
CA PRO A 141 4.65 1.82 -3.06
C PRO A 141 5.39 1.35 -1.81
N PHE A 142 6.56 0.72 -1.96
CA PHE A 142 7.38 0.30 -0.82
C PHE A 142 7.78 1.49 0.06
N MET A 143 8.23 2.59 -0.54
CA MET A 143 8.60 3.82 0.17
C MET A 143 7.43 4.41 0.97
N ILE A 144 6.22 4.44 0.38
CA ILE A 144 5.01 4.92 1.06
C ILE A 144 4.61 3.97 2.20
N ALA A 145 4.77 2.66 2.02
CA ALA A 145 4.54 1.69 3.10
C ALA A 145 5.51 1.91 4.27
N CYS A 146 6.80 2.15 4.01
CA CYS A 146 7.77 2.52 5.03
C CYS A 146 7.36 3.80 5.75
N LEU A 147 6.87 4.81 5.01
CA LEU A 147 6.38 6.06 5.61
C LEU A 147 5.21 5.82 6.56
N GLY A 148 4.26 4.95 6.18
CA GLY A 148 3.18 4.50 7.07
C GLY A 148 3.69 3.79 8.33
N ALA A 149 4.72 2.95 8.19
CA ALA A 149 5.37 2.29 9.32
C ALA A 149 5.99 3.29 10.30
N VAL A 150 6.71 4.28 9.76
CA VAL A 150 7.38 5.32 10.54
C VAL A 150 6.37 6.21 11.24
N ASP A 151 5.27 6.60 10.58
CA ASP A 151 4.22 7.41 11.23
C ASP A 151 3.61 6.71 12.45
N SER A 152 3.31 5.41 12.31
CA SER A 152 2.83 4.60 13.43
C SER A 152 3.81 4.57 14.61
N GLN A 153 5.12 4.49 14.36
CA GLN A 153 6.12 4.44 15.45
C GLN A 153 6.45 5.81 16.03
N CYS A 154 6.78 6.77 15.17
CA CYS A 154 7.29 8.08 15.55
C CYS A 154 6.20 9.11 15.84
N ARG A 155 4.92 8.76 15.60
CA ARG A 155 3.76 9.65 15.74
C ARG A 155 3.98 10.96 14.98
N LEU A 156 4.31 10.87 13.69
CA LEU A 156 4.71 12.02 12.87
C LEU A 156 3.61 13.08 12.82
N ARG A 157 2.34 12.66 12.72
CA ARG A 157 1.19 13.59 12.72
C ARG A 157 1.15 14.50 13.94
N LEU A 158 1.34 13.93 15.15
CA LEU A 158 1.30 14.67 16.41
C LEU A 158 2.46 15.68 16.51
N LYS A 159 3.65 15.30 16.04
CA LYS A 159 4.81 16.20 16.01
C LYS A 159 4.64 17.35 15.03
N LEU A 160 3.97 17.12 13.90
CA LEU A 160 3.66 18.17 12.95
C LEU A 160 2.63 19.14 13.53
N GLU A 161 1.54 18.65 14.12
CA GLU A 161 0.50 19.48 14.72
C GLU A 161 1.05 20.41 15.81
N SER A 162 1.92 19.91 16.70
CA SER A 162 2.55 20.74 17.74
C SER A 162 3.45 21.85 17.18
N ASN A 163 4.04 21.65 16.01
CA ASN A 163 4.89 22.66 15.37
C ASN A 163 4.08 23.79 14.70
N PHE A 164 2.79 23.56 14.46
CA PHE A 164 1.89 24.56 13.87
C PHE A 164 1.10 25.34 14.94
N GLU A 165 1.12 24.92 16.21
CA GLU A 165 0.56 25.71 17.30
C GLU A 165 1.52 26.87 17.69
N PRO A 166 1.02 28.12 17.80
CA PRO A 166 1.84 29.22 18.31
C PRO A 166 2.23 28.94 19.78
N PRO A 167 3.42 29.38 20.23
CA PRO A 167 3.88 29.11 21.59
C PRO A 167 2.85 29.61 22.62
N PRO A 168 2.67 28.89 23.75
CA PRO A 168 1.78 29.33 24.81
C PRO A 168 2.20 30.73 25.28
N LYS A 169 1.22 31.64 25.39
CA LYS A 169 1.39 33.01 25.89
C LYS A 169 1.72 33.01 27.38
#